data_AF-A0A9E7AH32-F1
#
_entry.id   AF-A0A9E7AH32-F1
#
_cell.length_a   1.000
_cell.length_b   1.000
_cell.length_c   1.000
_cell.angle_alpha   90.00
_cell.angle_beta   90.00
_cell.angle_gamma   90.00
#
_symmetry.space_group_name_H-M   'P 1'
#
loop_
_entity.id
_entity.type
_entity.pdbx_description
1 polymer ?
#
loop_
_entity_poly.entity_id
_entity_poly.type
_entity_poly.pdbx_seq_one_letter_code
_entity_poly.pdbx_strand_id
1 'polypeptide(L)'
;MVDRTSIFGAAEADGIVRCDACPVLCRIRPGRAGACHRYANEEGRLVRTDPLVLLTRTDQPLVPFLDAAEAWDGGIAQNTFVTAIGAGTTYPDYKPAPFIVSSIHAGVDTVTVVTEGIFSYCGLKAKIDTDRHLGPEAARVMHEGEQIGHVTTAEYGSQMLSIGGVRHLTGGSKREGNVTCAAMLALAGKQAIEVQIEGGSKLVLQAGAAPIVNGVPEQRMRVGCGSAAVGIFAQQWQGHVDEVIVVDDHITGVLTEHQAGKCLNMRPSGIRVRGRRSTPGRYFQVAHPGTGWGGTDVTDPLTLIESIDPKLAWPGMRLLLTSTTGEDFLYVELDEALRPIPAAVPAAIAKSVARIGENCEPALTSILFMAGAGGSLRAGVTDNPILLTRAVQRGEVRITMGGAPCYLYPGGGITLMADVLRLPDKAFGYVPTPALVAPLEFTLRADLYAAMGGHLGQALSLASLLEQYGSAAAQAPWPAGNPWPTAPT
;
A
#
# COMPACT_ATOMS: atom_id res chain seq x y z
N MET A 1 -14.60 -24.99 25.53
CA MET A 1 -14.34 -24.16 24.33
C MET A 1 -13.93 -25.12 23.21
N VAL A 2 -14.71 -25.22 22.13
CA VAL A 2 -14.38 -26.11 21.00
C VAL A 2 -13.33 -25.41 20.14
N ASP A 3 -12.07 -25.42 20.56
CA ASP A 3 -10.98 -24.85 19.76
C ASP A 3 -10.52 -25.87 18.71
N ARG A 4 -10.59 -25.52 17.42
CA ARG A 4 -10.16 -26.41 16.31
C ARG A 4 -8.65 -26.61 16.27
N THR A 5 -7.88 -25.93 17.13
CA THR A 5 -6.44 -26.13 17.29
C THR A 5 -6.02 -27.54 17.64
N SER A 6 -6.91 -28.37 18.19
CA SER A 6 -6.65 -29.79 18.41
C SER A 6 -6.29 -30.54 17.11
N ILE A 7 -6.74 -30.04 15.95
CA ILE A 7 -6.38 -30.56 14.62
C ILE A 7 -4.89 -30.33 14.30
N PHE A 8 -4.26 -29.35 14.96
CA PHE A 8 -2.85 -29.01 14.79
C PHE A 8 -2.00 -29.36 16.01
N GLY A 9 -2.58 -29.76 17.14
CA GLY A 9 -1.85 -30.09 18.35
C GLY A 9 -1.68 -31.60 18.51
N ALA A 10 -0.43 -32.06 18.67
CA ALA A 10 -0.16 -33.42 19.11
C ALA A 10 0.42 -33.39 20.54
N ALA A 11 -0.30 -34.00 21.49
CA ALA A 11 0.20 -34.15 22.85
C ALA A 11 1.40 -35.12 22.88
N GLU A 12 2.42 -34.75 23.64
CA GLU A 12 3.63 -35.54 23.89
C GLU A 12 3.80 -35.76 25.40
N ALA A 13 4.88 -36.46 25.79
CA ALA A 13 5.24 -36.67 27.19
C ALA A 13 5.45 -35.33 27.95
N ASP A 14 5.31 -35.39 29.27
CA ASP A 14 5.55 -34.26 30.18
C ASP A 14 4.67 -33.01 29.93
N GLY A 15 3.49 -33.22 29.35
CA GLY A 15 2.54 -32.15 29.03
C GLY A 15 2.97 -31.27 27.86
N ILE A 16 4.00 -31.66 27.10
CA ILE A 16 4.45 -30.96 25.90
C ILE A 16 3.41 -31.12 24.80
N VAL A 17 3.25 -30.08 23.98
CA VAL A 17 2.41 -30.13 22.78
C VAL A 17 3.27 -29.79 21.56
N ARG A 18 3.26 -30.66 20.55
CA ARG A 18 3.82 -30.36 19.23
C ARG A 18 2.79 -29.62 18.40
N CYS A 19 3.18 -28.47 17.86
CA CYS A 19 2.35 -27.64 16.99
C CYS A 19 2.60 -27.95 15.52
N ASP A 20 1.63 -28.59 14.87
CA ASP A 20 1.63 -28.97 13.45
C ASP A 20 1.03 -27.89 12.54
N ALA A 21 0.92 -26.65 13.01
CA ALA A 21 0.37 -25.53 12.25
C ALA A 21 1.38 -24.91 11.27
N CYS A 22 2.65 -25.33 11.28
CA CYS A 22 3.65 -24.93 10.28
C CYS A 22 4.82 -25.93 10.22
N PRO A 23 5.72 -25.84 9.22
CA PRO A 23 6.85 -26.76 9.08
C PRO A 23 7.85 -26.77 10.24
N VAL A 24 7.78 -25.81 11.17
CA VAL A 24 8.70 -25.70 12.30
C VAL A 24 8.43 -26.78 13.36
N LEU A 25 7.18 -27.26 13.47
CA LEU A 25 6.78 -28.32 14.41
C LEU A 25 7.23 -28.04 15.86
N CYS A 26 6.95 -26.81 16.36
CA CYS A 26 7.39 -26.39 17.69
C CYS A 26 6.92 -27.36 18.78
N ARG A 27 7.82 -27.78 19.66
CA ARG A 27 7.51 -28.52 20.90
C ARG A 27 7.34 -27.51 22.04
N ILE A 28 6.10 -27.24 22.41
CA ILE A 28 5.71 -26.16 23.32
C ILE A 28 5.49 -26.75 24.72
N ARG A 29 6.25 -26.26 25.71
CA ARG A 29 6.08 -26.66 27.12
C ARG A 29 4.80 -26.05 27.73
N PRO A 30 4.20 -26.67 28.76
CA PRO A 30 3.05 -26.11 29.46
C PRO A 30 3.24 -24.64 29.85
N GLY A 31 2.23 -23.80 29.60
CA GLY A 31 2.23 -22.37 29.95
C GLY A 31 3.15 -21.51 29.07
N ARG A 32 3.60 -22.01 27.91
CA ARG A 32 4.48 -21.27 26.99
C ARG A 32 3.82 -21.07 25.62
N ALA A 33 4.24 -20.03 24.93
CA ALA A 33 3.93 -19.81 23.52
C ALA A 33 4.95 -20.53 22.62
N GLY A 34 4.50 -20.93 21.42
CA GLY A 34 5.37 -21.38 20.34
C GLY A 34 6.17 -20.23 19.74
N ALA A 35 7.13 -20.54 18.87
CA ALA A 35 8.10 -19.55 18.38
C ALA A 35 7.50 -18.43 17.49
N CYS A 36 6.30 -18.63 16.95
CA CYS A 36 5.53 -17.59 16.22
C CYS A 36 4.58 -16.80 17.12
N HIS A 37 4.45 -17.17 18.40
CA HIS A 37 3.54 -16.60 19.40
C HIS A 37 2.04 -16.69 19.06
N ARG A 38 1.67 -17.21 17.88
CA ARG A 38 0.31 -17.48 17.39
C ARG A 38 -0.39 -18.66 18.06
N TYR A 39 0.38 -19.53 18.70
CA TYR A 39 -0.13 -20.72 19.38
C TYR A 39 0.59 -20.89 20.72
N ALA A 40 -0.13 -21.36 21.73
CA ALA A 40 0.41 -21.66 23.06
C ALA A 40 -0.03 -23.04 23.54
N ASN A 41 0.66 -23.54 24.57
CA ASN A 41 0.26 -24.76 25.28
C ASN A 41 -0.41 -24.37 26.60
N GLU A 42 -1.72 -24.54 26.66
CA GLU A 42 -2.52 -24.41 27.86
C GLU A 42 -2.97 -25.79 28.32
N GLU A 43 -2.51 -26.22 29.50
CA GLU A 43 -2.93 -27.48 30.12
C GLU A 43 -2.75 -28.72 29.21
N GLY A 44 -1.68 -28.75 28.41
CA GLY A 44 -1.41 -29.87 27.49
C GLY A 44 -2.23 -29.81 26.19
N ARG A 45 -2.90 -28.69 25.92
CA ARG A 45 -3.68 -28.42 24.71
C ARG A 45 -3.07 -27.27 23.93
N LEU A 46 -2.94 -27.44 22.61
CA LEU A 46 -2.62 -26.32 21.73
C LEU A 46 -3.78 -25.34 21.74
N VAL A 47 -3.52 -24.05 21.90
CA VAL A 47 -4.54 -22.99 21.81
C VAL A 47 -4.09 -21.88 20.89
N ARG A 48 -5.04 -21.19 20.27
CA ARG A 48 -4.78 -19.90 19.61
C ARG A 48 -4.56 -18.84 20.67
N THR A 49 -3.56 -17.98 20.46
CA THR A 49 -3.32 -16.81 21.31
C THR A 49 -4.13 -15.59 20.83
N ASP A 50 -4.36 -15.49 19.53
CA ASP A 50 -5.22 -14.48 18.93
C ASP A 50 -6.60 -15.07 18.62
N PRO A 51 -7.70 -14.42 19.07
CA PRO A 51 -9.05 -14.90 18.82
C PRO A 51 -9.43 -14.74 17.35
N LEU A 52 -10.37 -15.58 16.88
CA LEU A 52 -11.04 -15.37 15.60
C LEU A 52 -11.71 -13.99 15.59
N VAL A 53 -11.56 -13.23 14.52
CA VAL A 53 -12.22 -11.92 14.36
C VAL A 53 -13.48 -12.06 13.52
N LEU A 54 -14.60 -11.62 14.10
CA LEU A 54 -15.89 -11.47 13.44
C LEU A 54 -16.11 -9.98 13.14
N LEU A 55 -16.35 -9.67 11.86
CA LEU A 55 -16.70 -8.31 11.44
C LEU A 55 -18.20 -8.16 11.38
N THR A 56 -18.72 -7.13 12.02
CA THR A 56 -20.16 -6.83 12.03
C THR A 56 -20.44 -5.56 11.25
N ARG A 57 -21.39 -5.64 10.31
CA ARG A 57 -21.98 -4.45 9.70
C ARG A 57 -23.11 -3.97 10.59
N THR A 58 -23.00 -2.74 11.07
CA THR A 58 -24.05 -2.12 11.86
C THR A 58 -24.67 -0.99 11.05
N ASP A 59 -25.98 -1.04 10.87
CA ASP A 59 -26.75 0.02 10.23
C ASP A 59 -27.11 1.14 11.25
N GLN A 60 -26.64 1.01 12.50
CA GLN A 60 -26.87 1.92 13.62
C GLN A 60 -25.60 2.04 14.50
N PRO A 61 -25.34 3.19 15.14
CA PRO A 61 -24.20 3.37 16.04
C PRO A 61 -24.28 2.40 17.23
N LEU A 62 -23.21 1.62 17.43
CA LEU A 62 -23.07 0.69 18.56
C LEU A 62 -23.07 1.45 19.89
N VAL A 63 -24.07 1.18 20.74
CA VAL A 63 -24.04 1.58 22.15
C VAL A 63 -23.21 0.55 22.91
N PRO A 64 -22.22 0.93 23.75
CA PRO A 64 -21.45 -0.04 24.52
C PRO A 64 -22.38 -0.72 25.54
N PHE A 65 -22.73 -1.98 25.31
CA PHE A 65 -23.48 -2.76 26.29
C PHE A 65 -22.48 -3.36 27.28
N LEU A 66 -22.42 -2.75 28.48
CA LEU A 66 -21.92 -3.42 29.67
C LEU A 66 -22.91 -4.55 30.02
N ASP A 67 -22.34 -5.68 30.42
CA ASP A 67 -22.99 -6.92 30.89
C ASP A 67 -23.50 -7.91 29.82
N ALA A 68 -22.60 -8.85 29.50
CA ALA A 68 -22.90 -10.10 28.83
C ALA A 68 -23.74 -11.02 29.75
N ALA A 69 -25.06 -11.05 29.58
CA ALA A 69 -25.92 -12.06 30.21
C ALA A 69 -27.29 -12.29 29.54
N GLU A 70 -27.50 -11.91 28.27
CA GLU A 70 -28.71 -12.30 27.54
C GLU A 70 -28.38 -13.31 26.43
N ALA A 71 -29.11 -14.42 26.46
CA ALA A 71 -29.01 -15.49 25.48
C ALA A 71 -29.36 -14.96 24.08
N TRP A 72 -28.40 -15.10 23.17
CA TRP A 72 -28.52 -14.71 21.77
C TRP A 72 -29.76 -15.33 21.11
N ASP A 73 -30.65 -14.49 20.58
CA ASP A 73 -31.96 -14.87 20.02
C ASP A 73 -31.92 -15.21 18.51
N GLY A 74 -30.73 -15.30 17.93
CA GLY A 74 -30.52 -15.70 16.53
C GLY A 74 -30.72 -14.60 15.48
N GLY A 75 -31.02 -13.34 15.85
CA GLY A 75 -31.35 -12.28 14.91
C GLY A 75 -30.18 -11.63 14.12
N ILE A 76 -28.93 -11.85 14.53
CA ILE A 76 -27.77 -11.02 14.10
C ILE A 76 -26.94 -11.68 12.96
N ALA A 77 -27.19 -12.95 12.62
CA ALA A 77 -26.32 -13.71 11.73
C ALA A 77 -26.10 -13.09 10.33
N GLN A 78 -27.08 -12.35 9.77
CA GLN A 78 -26.99 -11.82 8.40
C GLN A 78 -26.01 -10.66 8.21
N ASN A 79 -25.57 -10.02 9.30
CA ASN A 79 -24.67 -8.86 9.28
C ASN A 79 -23.27 -9.18 9.80
N THR A 80 -22.95 -10.46 9.99
CA THR A 80 -21.64 -10.90 10.48
C THR A 80 -20.85 -11.58 9.37
N PHE A 81 -19.59 -11.17 9.23
CA PHE A 81 -18.61 -11.79 8.34
C PHE A 81 -17.51 -12.45 9.16
N VAL A 82 -17.23 -13.72 8.85
CA VAL A 82 -16.15 -14.48 9.49
C VAL A 82 -14.85 -14.19 8.74
N THR A 83 -13.91 -13.48 9.37
CA THR A 83 -12.61 -13.18 8.76
C THR A 83 -11.59 -14.28 9.01
N ALA A 84 -10.52 -14.28 8.23
CA ALA A 84 -9.40 -15.17 8.45
C ALA A 84 -8.44 -14.71 9.56
N ILE A 85 -8.63 -13.52 10.13
CA ILE A 85 -7.77 -13.04 11.21
C ILE A 85 -8.05 -13.91 12.45
N GLY A 86 -7.00 -14.56 12.96
CA GLY A 86 -7.13 -15.46 14.10
C GLY A 86 -7.65 -16.87 13.76
N ALA A 87 -8.03 -17.12 12.50
CA ALA A 87 -8.66 -18.38 12.09
C ALA A 87 -7.74 -19.62 12.18
N GLY A 88 -6.43 -19.42 12.13
CA GLY A 88 -5.47 -20.51 11.97
C GLY A 88 -5.19 -20.81 10.49
N THR A 89 -4.47 -21.89 10.22
CA THR A 89 -3.85 -22.18 8.91
C THR A 89 -4.29 -23.53 8.35
N THR A 90 -4.00 -23.80 7.08
CA THR A 90 -4.25 -25.07 6.39
C THR A 90 -3.13 -26.09 6.54
N TYR A 91 -2.04 -25.81 7.29
CA TYR A 91 -0.84 -26.65 7.25
C TYR A 91 -0.96 -28.00 8.02
N PRO A 92 -0.35 -29.11 7.52
CA PRO A 92 0.11 -29.30 6.15
C PRO A 92 -1.04 -29.16 5.17
N ASP A 93 -0.78 -28.48 4.07
CA ASP A 93 -1.77 -27.77 3.25
C ASP A 93 -2.89 -28.61 2.60
N TYR A 94 -2.85 -29.94 2.71
CA TYR A 94 -3.99 -30.80 2.37
C TYR A 94 -5.09 -30.78 3.44
N LYS A 95 -4.82 -30.25 4.65
CA LYS A 95 -5.85 -30.10 5.68
C LYS A 95 -6.81 -28.98 5.23
N PRO A 96 -8.13 -29.23 5.30
CA PRO A 96 -9.13 -28.21 4.98
C PRO A 96 -8.93 -26.95 5.84
N ALA A 97 -9.34 -25.81 5.29
CA ALA A 97 -9.30 -24.54 6.00
C ALA A 97 -10.03 -24.64 7.36
N PRO A 98 -9.52 -23.97 8.41
CA PRO A 98 -10.09 -24.06 9.76
C PRO A 98 -11.57 -23.68 9.82
N PHE A 99 -12.01 -22.75 8.97
CA PHE A 99 -13.42 -22.42 8.85
C PHE A 99 -13.85 -22.42 7.38
N ILE A 100 -14.87 -23.22 7.09
CA ILE A 100 -15.61 -23.22 5.83
C ILE A 100 -17.04 -22.94 6.23
N VAL A 101 -17.53 -21.75 5.91
CA VAL A 101 -18.77 -21.21 6.47
C VAL A 101 -19.80 -21.11 5.38
N SER A 102 -20.90 -21.84 5.54
CA SER A 102 -22.09 -21.73 4.69
C SER A 102 -23.03 -20.65 5.23
N SER A 103 -23.54 -19.84 4.32
CA SER A 103 -24.47 -18.75 4.61
C SER A 103 -25.37 -18.51 3.41
N ILE A 104 -26.46 -17.77 3.62
CA ILE A 104 -27.33 -17.30 2.54
C ILE A 104 -27.09 -15.81 2.38
N HIS A 105 -26.70 -15.37 1.19
CA HIS A 105 -26.56 -13.96 0.86
C HIS A 105 -27.49 -13.57 -0.27
N ALA A 106 -28.39 -12.61 -0.03
CA ALA A 106 -29.35 -12.13 -1.02
C ALA A 106 -30.13 -13.27 -1.73
N GLY A 107 -30.46 -14.33 -0.98
CA GLY A 107 -31.15 -15.51 -1.52
C GLY A 107 -30.26 -16.53 -2.24
N VAL A 108 -28.95 -16.34 -2.25
CA VAL A 108 -27.97 -17.26 -2.86
C VAL A 108 -27.21 -18.00 -1.77
N ASP A 109 -27.12 -19.32 -1.90
CA ASP A 109 -26.26 -20.14 -1.03
C ASP A 109 -24.80 -19.84 -1.33
N THR A 110 -24.10 -19.35 -0.32
CA THR A 110 -22.69 -18.98 -0.40
C THR A 110 -21.86 -19.78 0.59
N VAL A 111 -20.60 -20.01 0.22
CA VAL A 111 -19.57 -20.54 1.10
C VAL A 111 -18.46 -19.49 1.21
N THR A 112 -17.97 -19.26 2.42
CA THR A 112 -16.74 -18.50 2.66
C THR A 112 -15.72 -19.44 3.29
N VAL A 113 -14.61 -19.67 2.58
CA VAL A 113 -13.46 -20.44 3.08
C VAL A 113 -12.46 -19.46 3.69
N VAL A 114 -12.04 -19.72 4.92
CA VAL A 114 -11.36 -18.75 5.78
C VAL A 114 -10.07 -19.37 6.34
N THR A 115 -8.91 -18.79 6.01
CA THR A 115 -7.60 -19.27 6.49
C THR A 115 -6.54 -18.16 6.55
N GLU A 116 -5.64 -18.25 7.53
CA GLU A 116 -4.38 -17.52 7.55
C GLU A 116 -3.35 -18.25 6.66
N GLY A 117 -2.96 -17.62 5.55
CA GLY A 117 -1.92 -18.15 4.67
C GLY A 117 -0.52 -17.83 5.18
N ILE A 118 0.41 -18.78 5.08
CA ILE A 118 1.85 -18.54 5.29
C ILE A 118 2.46 -18.18 3.92
N PHE A 119 2.87 -16.93 3.76
CA PHE A 119 3.36 -16.40 2.48
C PHE A 119 4.88 -16.20 2.49
N SER A 120 5.61 -17.15 1.88
CA SER A 120 7.05 -16.97 1.58
C SER A 120 7.28 -16.16 0.30
N TYR A 121 6.32 -16.20 -0.63
CA TYR A 121 6.32 -15.42 -1.87
C TYR A 121 5.43 -14.17 -1.70
N CYS A 122 5.84 -13.28 -0.81
CA CYS A 122 5.19 -11.99 -0.58
C CYS A 122 6.18 -10.85 -0.42
N GLY A 123 5.68 -9.63 -0.59
CA GLY A 123 6.40 -8.38 -0.39
C GLY A 123 5.42 -7.24 -0.10
N LEU A 124 5.98 -6.07 0.18
CA LEU A 124 5.25 -4.81 0.26
C LEU A 124 5.67 -3.91 -0.89
N LYS A 125 4.70 -3.18 -1.47
CA LYS A 125 4.94 -2.05 -2.34
C LYS A 125 4.63 -0.78 -1.56
N ALA A 126 5.61 0.10 -1.43
CA ALA A 126 5.46 1.39 -0.80
C ALA A 126 5.45 2.49 -1.87
N LYS A 127 4.36 3.25 -1.97
CA LYS A 127 4.31 4.49 -2.76
C LYS A 127 4.60 5.66 -1.83
N ILE A 128 5.62 6.44 -2.14
CA ILE A 128 6.06 7.56 -1.31
C ILE A 128 5.72 8.87 -2.01
N ASP A 129 4.68 9.55 -1.51
CA ASP A 129 4.23 10.82 -2.07
C ASP A 129 5.07 11.96 -1.50
N THR A 130 5.89 12.55 -2.36
CA THR A 130 6.82 13.65 -2.10
C THR A 130 7.23 14.24 -3.44
N ASP A 131 7.67 15.49 -3.48
CA ASP A 131 8.35 16.08 -4.63
C ASP A 131 9.88 15.92 -4.57
N ARG A 132 10.43 15.43 -3.45
CA ARG A 132 11.87 15.21 -3.27
C ARG A 132 12.38 13.98 -3.99
N HIS A 133 13.62 14.05 -4.45
CA HIS A 133 14.35 12.87 -4.86
C HIS A 133 14.77 12.02 -3.65
N LEU A 134 14.39 10.74 -3.69
CA LEU A 134 14.68 9.75 -2.64
C LEU A 134 15.94 8.93 -2.94
N GLY A 135 16.28 8.72 -4.21
CA GLY A 135 17.46 7.99 -4.62
C GLY A 135 17.28 7.30 -5.97
N PRO A 136 18.35 6.73 -6.56
CA PRO A 136 18.28 6.17 -7.90
C PRO A 136 17.41 4.92 -7.98
N GLU A 137 16.77 4.68 -9.13
CA GLU A 137 16.06 3.42 -9.39
C GLU A 137 17.01 2.23 -9.23
N ALA A 138 16.50 1.11 -8.71
CA ALA A 138 17.24 -0.10 -8.31
C ALA A 138 18.21 0.07 -7.13
N ALA A 139 18.34 1.26 -6.53
CA ALA A 139 19.13 1.46 -5.31
C ALA A 139 18.64 0.56 -4.17
N ARG A 140 19.58 0.04 -3.38
CA ARG A 140 19.28 -0.84 -2.25
C ARG A 140 18.57 -0.05 -1.16
N VAL A 141 17.53 -0.64 -0.58
CA VAL A 141 16.84 -0.12 0.61
C VAL A 141 17.34 -0.89 1.81
N MET A 142 17.98 -0.20 2.75
CA MET A 142 18.64 -0.76 3.91
C MET A 142 17.83 -0.48 5.18
N HIS A 143 17.73 -1.48 6.06
CA HIS A 143 17.12 -1.37 7.39
C HIS A 143 17.93 -2.20 8.38
N GLU A 144 18.30 -1.63 9.53
CA GLU A 144 19.13 -2.29 10.56
C GLU A 144 20.41 -2.96 10.03
N GLY A 145 20.99 -2.36 8.98
CA GLY A 145 22.20 -2.85 8.30
C GLY A 145 21.98 -3.93 7.23
N GLU A 146 20.75 -4.42 7.05
CA GLU A 146 20.40 -5.42 6.05
C GLU A 146 19.70 -4.80 4.85
N GLN A 147 19.92 -5.36 3.65
CA GLN A 147 19.13 -4.97 2.48
C GLN A 147 17.77 -5.66 2.57
N ILE A 148 16.70 -4.88 2.71
CA ILE A 148 15.33 -5.40 2.78
C ILE A 148 14.55 -5.20 1.49
N GLY A 149 15.13 -4.52 0.50
CA GLY A 149 14.43 -4.16 -0.73
C GLY A 149 15.24 -3.30 -1.68
N HIS A 150 14.54 -2.61 -2.57
CA HIS A 150 15.10 -1.64 -3.51
C HIS A 150 14.09 -0.55 -3.91
N VAL A 151 14.60 0.58 -4.38
CA VAL A 151 13.81 1.60 -5.10
C VAL A 151 13.38 0.99 -6.44
N THR A 152 12.08 0.99 -6.72
CA THR A 152 11.51 0.50 -7.97
C THR A 152 11.06 1.67 -8.84
N THR A 153 10.47 1.37 -9.99
CA THR A 153 10.02 2.37 -10.96
C THR A 153 9.15 3.43 -10.30
N ALA A 154 9.36 4.69 -10.67
CA ALA A 154 8.52 5.78 -10.21
C ALA A 154 7.25 5.85 -11.07
N GLU A 155 6.09 5.95 -10.43
CA GLU A 155 4.81 6.17 -11.12
C GLU A 155 4.10 7.41 -10.58
N TYR A 156 3.52 8.19 -11.50
CA TYR A 156 2.75 9.41 -11.20
C TYR A 156 3.49 10.38 -10.26
N GLY A 157 4.80 10.53 -10.46
CA GLY A 157 5.61 11.47 -9.71
C GLY A 157 6.06 11.00 -8.32
N SER A 158 5.70 9.80 -7.90
CA SER A 158 6.11 9.22 -6.62
C SER A 158 7.17 8.15 -6.84
N GLN A 159 8.28 8.19 -6.09
CA GLN A 159 9.20 7.08 -6.08
C GLN A 159 8.61 5.93 -5.24
N MET A 160 8.78 4.71 -5.73
CA MET A 160 8.25 3.52 -5.08
C MET A 160 9.36 2.65 -4.51
N LEU A 161 9.06 1.92 -3.44
CA LEU A 161 9.95 0.93 -2.85
C LEU A 161 9.32 -0.46 -2.94
N SER A 162 10.13 -1.44 -3.31
CA SER A 162 9.79 -2.86 -3.18
C SER A 162 10.50 -3.41 -1.94
N ILE A 163 9.74 -3.77 -0.91
CA ILE A 163 10.26 -4.28 0.36
C ILE A 163 9.88 -5.76 0.50
N GLY A 164 10.80 -6.60 0.93
CA GLY A 164 10.59 -8.03 1.05
C GLY A 164 10.71 -8.78 -0.27
N GLY A 165 10.00 -9.90 -0.37
CA GLY A 165 10.15 -10.86 -1.46
C GLY A 165 10.92 -12.11 -1.02
N VAL A 166 10.67 -13.22 -1.72
CA VAL A 166 11.25 -14.53 -1.38
C VAL A 166 12.77 -14.50 -1.25
N ARG A 167 13.47 -13.71 -2.07
CA ARG A 167 14.92 -13.56 -1.99
C ARG A 167 15.36 -12.99 -0.64
N HIS A 168 14.72 -11.92 -0.17
CA HIS A 168 15.10 -11.27 1.09
C HIS A 168 14.64 -12.09 2.30
N LEU A 169 13.49 -12.75 2.21
CA LEU A 169 12.96 -13.60 3.27
C LEU A 169 13.75 -14.91 3.44
N THR A 170 14.16 -15.56 2.34
CA THR A 170 14.73 -16.93 2.40
C THR A 170 16.07 -17.12 1.69
N GLY A 171 16.43 -16.24 0.74
CA GLY A 171 17.62 -16.41 -0.10
C GLY A 171 18.88 -15.74 0.45
N GLY A 172 18.72 -14.81 1.38
CA GLY A 172 19.80 -14.06 2.01
C GLY A 172 20.41 -14.73 3.25
N SER A 173 20.98 -13.90 4.13
CA SER A 173 21.42 -14.36 5.45
C SER A 173 20.22 -14.60 6.39
N LYS A 174 20.41 -15.40 7.45
CA LYS A 174 19.36 -15.55 8.49
C LYS A 174 18.98 -14.20 9.12
N ARG A 175 19.96 -13.29 9.26
CA ARG A 175 19.72 -11.95 9.80
C ARG A 175 18.89 -11.12 8.82
N GLU A 176 19.25 -11.13 7.54
CA GLU A 176 18.50 -10.45 6.47
C GLU A 176 17.03 -10.88 6.46
N GLY A 177 16.76 -12.19 6.49
CA GLY A 177 15.39 -12.71 6.52
C GLY A 177 14.60 -12.26 7.73
N ASN A 178 15.21 -12.29 8.93
CA ASN A 178 14.57 -11.84 10.16
C ASN A 178 14.26 -10.33 10.14
N VAL A 179 15.23 -9.50 9.77
CA VAL A 179 15.09 -8.04 9.70
C VAL A 179 14.06 -7.65 8.64
N THR A 180 14.10 -8.28 7.47
CA THR A 180 13.11 -8.07 6.40
C THR A 180 11.71 -8.43 6.88
N CYS A 181 11.53 -9.60 7.49
CA CYS A 181 10.23 -10.06 7.98
C CYS A 181 9.68 -9.13 9.08
N ALA A 182 10.54 -8.69 10.01
CA ALA A 182 10.16 -7.73 11.05
C ALA A 182 9.74 -6.38 10.47
N ALA A 183 10.49 -5.83 9.52
CA ALA A 183 10.16 -4.58 8.84
C ALA A 183 8.82 -4.67 8.09
N MET A 184 8.61 -5.76 7.37
CA MET A 184 7.35 -6.01 6.67
C MET A 184 6.16 -6.15 7.64
N LEU A 185 6.34 -6.87 8.75
CA LEU A 185 5.30 -7.04 9.77
C LEU A 185 4.97 -5.70 10.44
N ALA A 186 5.97 -4.87 10.74
CA ALA A 186 5.76 -3.54 11.29
C ALA A 186 4.94 -2.64 10.35
N LEU A 187 5.34 -2.55 9.07
CA LEU A 187 4.61 -1.77 8.07
C LEU A 187 3.18 -2.31 7.82
N ALA A 188 3.01 -3.63 7.76
CA ALA A 188 1.70 -4.27 7.64
C ALA A 188 0.83 -4.08 8.91
N GLY A 189 1.47 -3.89 10.06
CA GLY A 189 0.85 -3.48 11.32
C GLY A 189 0.67 -1.97 11.47
N LYS A 190 0.85 -1.18 10.39
CA LYS A 190 0.72 0.28 10.36
C LYS A 190 1.72 1.03 11.27
N GLN A 191 2.82 0.38 11.62
CA GLN A 191 3.90 0.95 12.42
C GLN A 191 4.95 1.62 11.52
N ALA A 192 5.70 2.55 12.10
CA ALA A 192 6.78 3.24 11.41
C ALA A 192 8.06 2.39 11.38
N ILE A 193 8.78 2.43 10.27
CA ILE A 193 10.16 1.92 10.16
C ILE A 193 11.07 2.99 9.57
N GLU A 194 12.35 2.94 9.92
CA GLU A 194 13.39 3.79 9.33
C GLU A 194 14.17 3.02 8.27
N VAL A 195 14.32 3.57 7.06
CA VAL A 195 15.13 2.97 6.00
C VAL A 195 16.14 3.95 5.44
N GLN A 196 17.25 3.44 4.92
CA GLN A 196 18.25 4.20 4.19
C GLN A 196 18.32 3.73 2.75
N ILE A 197 18.15 4.63 1.79
CA ILE A 197 18.40 4.33 0.37
C ILE A 197 19.88 4.51 0.09
N GLU A 198 20.51 3.51 -0.53
CA GLU A 198 21.92 3.59 -0.95
C GLU A 198 22.11 4.72 -1.98
N GLY A 199 23.01 5.67 -1.68
CA GLY A 199 23.22 6.84 -2.52
C GLY A 199 22.03 7.82 -2.51
N GLY A 200 21.10 7.70 -1.57
CA GLY A 200 19.89 8.50 -1.49
C GLY A 200 19.53 8.92 -0.06
N SER A 201 18.24 9.17 0.13
CA SER A 201 17.66 9.75 1.35
C SER A 201 17.45 8.71 2.45
N LYS A 202 17.49 9.20 3.69
CA LYS A 202 17.01 8.51 4.88
C LYS A 202 15.49 8.75 5.02
N LEU A 203 14.72 7.70 5.23
CA LEU A 203 13.25 7.77 5.25
C LEU A 203 12.68 7.17 6.54
N VAL A 204 11.62 7.78 7.07
CA VAL A 204 10.68 7.10 7.98
C VAL A 204 9.40 6.82 7.19
N LEU A 205 9.02 5.54 7.15
CA LEU A 205 7.88 5.04 6.42
C LEU A 205 6.82 4.53 7.39
N GLN A 206 5.57 4.97 7.22
CA GLN A 206 4.44 4.47 7.99
C GLN A 206 3.18 4.51 7.13
N ALA A 207 2.46 3.39 7.03
CA ALA A 207 1.22 3.32 6.26
C ALA A 207 0.23 4.40 6.72
N GLY A 208 -0.24 5.22 5.79
CA GLY A 208 -1.25 6.26 6.06
C GLY A 208 -0.71 7.55 6.69
N ALA A 209 0.62 7.69 6.83
CA ALA A 209 1.25 8.92 7.30
C ALA A 209 2.16 9.52 6.23
N ALA A 210 2.41 10.83 6.31
CA ALA A 210 3.39 11.49 5.46
C ALA A 210 4.79 10.89 5.70
N PRO A 211 5.59 10.63 4.64
CA PRO A 211 6.96 10.20 4.80
C PRO A 211 7.80 11.29 5.47
N ILE A 212 8.78 10.88 6.28
CA ILE A 212 9.80 11.80 6.80
C ILE A 212 11.08 11.58 6.00
N VAL A 213 11.50 12.57 5.23
CA VAL A 213 12.68 12.52 4.37
C VAL A 213 13.80 13.34 5.01
N ASN A 214 14.92 12.68 5.35
CA ASN A 214 16.08 13.30 6.00
C ASN A 214 15.71 14.12 7.27
N GLY A 215 14.73 13.63 8.03
CA GLY A 215 14.23 14.28 9.26
C GLY A 215 13.15 15.34 9.05
N VAL A 216 12.76 15.61 7.79
CA VAL A 216 11.71 16.58 7.45
C VAL A 216 10.43 15.82 7.07
N PRO A 217 9.30 16.03 7.78
CA PRO A 217 8.01 15.52 7.35
C PRO A 217 7.57 16.19 6.06
N GLU A 218 7.29 15.39 5.04
CA GLU A 218 6.79 15.89 3.76
C GLU A 218 5.33 16.34 3.89
N GLN A 219 4.95 17.35 3.13
CA GLN A 219 3.60 17.92 3.21
C GLN A 219 2.76 17.63 1.97
N ARG A 220 3.39 17.61 0.79
CA ARG A 220 2.72 17.56 -0.50
C ARG A 220 3.50 16.69 -1.49
N MET A 221 2.78 16.13 -2.45
CA MET A 221 3.38 15.64 -3.69
C MET A 221 3.17 16.65 -4.82
N ARG A 222 4.05 16.61 -5.83
CA ARG A 222 3.94 17.47 -7.02
C ARG A 222 2.57 17.33 -7.71
N VAL A 223 2.04 18.46 -8.21
CA VAL A 223 0.78 18.50 -8.98
C VAL A 223 0.87 17.78 -10.33
N GLY A 224 2.09 17.62 -10.84
CA GLY A 224 2.43 17.04 -12.12
C GLY A 224 3.85 17.42 -12.51
N CYS A 225 4.29 17.06 -13.70
CA CYS A 225 5.57 17.57 -14.22
C CYS A 225 5.45 19.06 -14.58
N GLY A 226 6.58 19.73 -14.82
CA GLY A 226 6.59 21.17 -15.13
C GLY A 226 5.72 21.54 -16.34
N SER A 227 5.69 20.69 -17.36
CA SER A 227 4.78 20.88 -18.50
C SER A 227 3.30 20.79 -18.13
N ALA A 228 2.92 19.90 -17.22
CA ALA A 228 1.53 19.76 -16.78
C ALA A 228 1.11 20.98 -15.96
N ALA A 229 1.96 21.43 -15.04
CA ALA A 229 1.74 22.65 -14.27
C ALA A 229 1.54 23.87 -15.18
N VAL A 230 2.35 24.01 -16.24
CA VAL A 230 2.14 25.05 -17.26
C VAL A 230 0.76 24.95 -17.89
N GLY A 231 0.31 23.75 -18.27
CA GLY A 231 -1.02 23.54 -18.84
C GLY A 231 -2.16 23.92 -17.89
N ILE A 232 -2.02 23.65 -16.59
CA ILE A 232 -3.04 23.87 -15.57
C ILE A 232 -3.16 25.36 -15.20
N PHE A 233 -2.04 26.09 -15.12
CA PHE A 233 -1.98 27.43 -14.54
C PHE A 233 -1.76 28.59 -15.52
N ALA A 234 -1.64 28.31 -16.83
CA ALA A 234 -1.36 29.34 -17.83
C ALA A 234 -2.31 30.55 -17.82
N GLN A 235 -3.62 30.34 -17.61
CA GLN A 235 -4.60 31.42 -17.59
C GLN A 235 -4.39 32.37 -16.39
N GLN A 236 -3.98 31.82 -15.25
CA GLN A 236 -3.73 32.54 -14.01
C GLN A 236 -2.49 33.44 -14.12
N TRP A 237 -1.59 33.14 -15.06
CA TRP A 237 -0.37 33.90 -15.32
C TRP A 237 -0.53 34.95 -16.43
N GLN A 238 -1.52 34.78 -17.31
CA GLN A 238 -1.76 35.67 -18.45
C GLN A 238 -1.96 37.12 -17.97
N GLY A 239 -1.19 38.04 -18.55
CA GLY A 239 -1.22 39.47 -18.20
C GLY A 239 -0.40 39.84 -16.96
N HIS A 240 -0.03 38.88 -16.13
CA HIS A 240 0.76 39.10 -14.90
C HIS A 240 2.25 38.82 -15.06
N VAL A 241 2.61 37.87 -15.94
CA VAL A 241 3.98 37.53 -16.33
C VAL A 241 4.06 37.32 -17.83
N ASP A 242 5.26 37.50 -18.39
CA ASP A 242 5.53 37.37 -19.81
C ASP A 242 6.15 36.00 -20.15
N GLU A 243 6.77 35.33 -19.18
CA GLU A 243 7.24 33.94 -19.29
C GLU A 243 7.14 33.21 -17.94
N VAL A 244 6.91 31.89 -17.98
CA VAL A 244 6.99 31.02 -16.81
C VAL A 244 7.81 29.78 -17.12
N ILE A 245 8.81 29.51 -16.27
CA ILE A 245 9.59 28.26 -16.28
C ILE A 245 9.18 27.46 -15.06
N VAL A 246 8.56 26.29 -15.28
CA VAL A 246 8.25 25.36 -14.19
C VAL A 246 9.28 24.24 -14.20
N VAL A 247 10.14 24.21 -13.19
CA VAL A 247 11.25 23.26 -13.09
C VAL A 247 10.77 21.90 -12.55
N ASP A 248 11.25 20.83 -13.18
CA ASP A 248 11.03 19.44 -12.78
C ASP A 248 12.21 18.60 -13.29
N ASP A 249 12.58 17.57 -12.53
CA ASP A 249 13.71 16.68 -12.87
C ASP A 249 13.44 15.84 -14.14
N HIS A 250 12.16 15.56 -14.45
CA HIS A 250 11.78 14.81 -15.64
C HIS A 250 11.45 15.73 -16.83
N ILE A 251 10.54 16.68 -16.63
CA ILE A 251 10.01 17.54 -17.71
C ILE A 251 9.79 18.97 -17.23
N THR A 252 10.74 19.86 -17.53
CA THR A 252 10.60 21.30 -17.34
C THR A 252 9.66 21.90 -18.40
N GLY A 253 8.75 22.76 -17.94
CA GLY A 253 7.79 23.48 -18.78
C GLY A 253 8.22 24.93 -19.03
N VAL A 254 8.03 25.43 -20.25
CA VAL A 254 8.25 26.85 -20.64
C VAL A 254 6.99 27.39 -21.31
N LEU A 255 6.33 28.36 -20.67
CA LEU A 255 4.96 28.77 -20.97
C LEU A 255 4.76 29.30 -22.39
N THR A 256 5.54 30.28 -22.86
CA THR A 256 5.26 30.95 -24.15
C THR A 256 5.52 30.05 -25.37
N GLU A 257 6.36 29.03 -25.20
CA GLU A 257 6.56 27.98 -26.19
C GLU A 257 5.51 26.88 -26.11
N HIS A 258 5.02 26.58 -24.90
CA HIS A 258 4.05 25.52 -24.65
C HIS A 258 2.72 25.81 -25.37
N GLN A 259 2.00 24.75 -25.71
CA GLN A 259 0.71 24.88 -26.40
C GLN A 259 -0.29 25.77 -25.62
N ALA A 260 -0.23 25.74 -24.28
CA ALA A 260 -1.04 26.62 -23.44
C ALA A 260 -0.77 28.11 -23.71
N GLY A 261 0.50 28.53 -23.76
CA GLY A 261 0.86 29.90 -24.11
C GLY A 261 0.46 30.28 -25.54
N LYS A 262 0.56 29.34 -26.49
CA LYS A 262 0.08 29.55 -27.87
C LYS A 262 -1.42 29.77 -27.94
N CYS A 263 -2.21 28.96 -27.24
CA CYS A 263 -3.66 29.12 -27.18
C CYS A 263 -4.08 30.45 -26.53
N LEU A 264 -3.24 30.99 -25.64
CA LEU A 264 -3.44 32.29 -25.01
C LEU A 264 -2.86 33.46 -25.82
N ASN A 265 -2.38 33.21 -27.04
CA ASN A 265 -1.71 34.18 -27.91
C ASN A 265 -0.56 34.94 -27.22
N MET A 266 0.15 34.27 -26.30
CA MET A 266 1.28 34.89 -25.61
C MET A 266 2.43 35.15 -26.58
N ARG A 267 3.02 36.34 -26.46
CA ARG A 267 4.21 36.72 -27.21
C ARG A 267 5.37 35.81 -26.80
N PRO A 268 6.12 35.21 -27.76
CA PRO A 268 7.33 34.47 -27.43
C PRO A 268 8.33 35.34 -26.67
N SER A 269 8.85 34.83 -25.55
CA SER A 269 9.77 35.56 -24.67
C SER A 269 11.21 35.60 -25.20
N GLY A 270 11.61 34.63 -26.01
CA GLY A 270 13.02 34.46 -26.40
C GLY A 270 13.90 33.85 -25.31
N ILE A 271 13.33 33.44 -24.18
CA ILE A 271 14.03 32.73 -23.12
C ILE A 271 14.26 31.29 -23.55
N ARG A 272 15.52 30.87 -23.59
CA ARG A 272 15.92 29.49 -23.86
C ARG A 272 16.38 28.85 -22.57
N VAL A 273 15.75 27.76 -22.19
CA VAL A 273 16.18 26.94 -21.05
C VAL A 273 17.21 25.91 -21.49
N ARG A 274 18.07 25.49 -20.55
CA ARG A 274 19.02 24.39 -20.75
C ARG A 274 18.29 23.08 -21.07
N GLY A 275 19.06 22.08 -21.51
CA GLY A 275 18.58 20.73 -21.73
C GLY A 275 18.07 20.48 -23.15
N ARG A 276 17.40 19.35 -23.34
CA ARG A 276 16.95 18.89 -24.65
C ARG A 276 15.47 19.21 -24.85
N ARG A 277 15.18 20.03 -25.86
CA ARG A 277 13.81 20.25 -26.32
C ARG A 277 13.20 18.94 -26.82
N SER A 278 12.07 18.57 -26.25
CA SER A 278 11.28 17.39 -26.64
C SER A 278 10.16 17.79 -27.60
N THR A 279 9.31 18.70 -27.16
CA THR A 279 8.22 19.33 -27.93
C THR A 279 8.14 20.81 -27.53
N PRO A 280 7.40 21.68 -28.24
CA PRO A 280 7.31 23.10 -27.87
C PRO A 280 6.94 23.30 -26.39
N GLY A 281 7.79 24.03 -25.65
CA GLY A 281 7.63 24.28 -24.23
C GLY A 281 7.86 23.09 -23.29
N ARG A 282 8.38 21.96 -23.79
CA ARG A 282 8.70 20.76 -22.99
C ARG A 282 10.16 20.38 -23.16
N TYR A 283 10.90 20.38 -22.07
CA TYR A 283 12.34 20.15 -22.06
C TYR A 283 12.69 19.02 -21.11
N PHE A 284 13.56 18.12 -21.57
CA PHE A 284 14.12 17.03 -20.78
C PHE A 284 15.55 17.38 -20.36
N GLN A 285 16.02 16.79 -19.26
CA GLN A 285 17.41 16.94 -18.81
C GLN A 285 17.82 18.41 -18.60
N VAL A 286 16.89 19.23 -18.10
CA VAL A 286 17.18 20.62 -17.72
C VAL A 286 17.89 20.67 -16.37
N ALA A 287 17.47 19.80 -15.46
CA ALA A 287 18.04 19.59 -14.14
C ALA A 287 18.11 18.10 -13.85
N HIS A 288 18.97 17.70 -12.92
CA HIS A 288 19.02 16.33 -12.42
C HIS A 288 18.26 16.21 -11.09
N PRO A 289 17.85 14.99 -10.68
CA PRO A 289 17.27 14.80 -9.36
C PRO A 289 18.24 15.19 -8.23
N GLY A 290 17.74 15.82 -7.17
CA GLY A 290 18.57 16.34 -6.08
C GLY A 290 17.77 16.91 -4.89
N THR A 291 18.45 17.72 -4.07
CA THR A 291 17.91 18.29 -2.82
C THR A 291 17.60 19.79 -2.90
N GLY A 292 17.78 20.40 -4.07
CA GLY A 292 17.44 21.78 -4.39
C GLY A 292 15.97 21.92 -4.83
N TRP A 293 15.71 22.90 -5.68
CA TRP A 293 14.38 23.33 -6.08
C TRP A 293 13.53 22.19 -6.66
N GLY A 294 12.33 21.98 -6.11
CA GLY A 294 11.38 20.99 -6.60
C GLY A 294 11.96 19.58 -6.76
N GLY A 295 12.87 19.18 -5.87
CA GLY A 295 13.52 17.86 -5.90
C GLY A 295 14.62 17.72 -6.95
N THR A 296 15.16 18.82 -7.46
CA THR A 296 16.25 18.84 -8.44
C THR A 296 17.61 19.18 -7.81
N ASP A 297 18.70 19.16 -8.57
CA ASP A 297 20.03 19.61 -8.16
C ASP A 297 20.22 21.15 -8.26
N VAL A 298 19.15 21.88 -8.58
CA VAL A 298 19.18 23.33 -8.82
C VAL A 298 19.11 24.09 -7.50
N THR A 299 20.13 24.92 -7.26
CA THR A 299 20.20 25.84 -6.11
C THR A 299 19.96 27.29 -6.50
N ASP A 300 20.43 27.69 -7.68
CA ASP A 300 20.11 28.97 -8.31
C ASP A 300 19.22 28.73 -9.54
N PRO A 301 17.92 29.09 -9.50
CA PRO A 301 16.99 28.84 -10.60
C PRO A 301 17.33 29.65 -11.86
N LEU A 302 18.10 30.74 -11.78
CA LEU A 302 18.51 31.49 -12.97
C LEU A 302 19.48 30.70 -13.85
N THR A 303 20.16 29.70 -13.28
CA THR A 303 20.99 28.77 -14.06
C THR A 303 20.18 27.93 -15.05
N LEU A 304 18.85 27.85 -14.91
CA LEU A 304 17.98 27.17 -15.88
C LEU A 304 17.98 27.87 -17.24
N ILE A 305 18.26 29.17 -17.28
CA ILE A 305 18.30 29.97 -18.51
C ILE A 305 19.66 29.76 -19.20
N GLU A 306 19.63 29.18 -20.40
CA GLU A 306 20.81 29.00 -21.25
C GLU A 306 21.16 30.32 -21.98
N SER A 307 20.15 30.97 -22.55
CA SER A 307 20.32 32.22 -23.28
C SER A 307 19.01 33.00 -23.42
N ILE A 308 19.13 34.29 -23.72
CA ILE A 308 18.01 35.20 -23.95
C ILE A 308 18.19 35.80 -25.35
N ASP A 309 17.22 35.60 -26.23
CA ASP A 309 17.25 36.15 -27.60
C ASP A 309 16.87 37.64 -27.60
N PRO A 310 17.81 38.57 -27.87
CA PRO A 310 17.55 40.00 -27.82
C PRO A 310 16.61 40.50 -28.93
N LYS A 311 16.30 39.67 -29.94
CA LYS A 311 15.30 40.00 -30.97
C LYS A 311 13.87 39.80 -30.48
N LEU A 312 13.69 38.97 -29.45
CA LEU A 312 12.37 38.62 -28.91
C LEU A 312 12.16 39.25 -27.54
N ALA A 313 13.17 39.22 -26.67
CA ALA A 313 13.13 39.75 -25.31
C ALA A 313 13.18 41.30 -25.27
N TRP A 314 12.78 41.89 -24.15
CA TRP A 314 12.76 43.34 -23.94
C TRP A 314 13.06 43.72 -22.47
N PRO A 315 13.63 44.91 -22.19
CA PRO A 315 13.76 45.43 -20.83
C PRO A 315 12.40 45.53 -20.13
N GLY A 316 12.33 45.10 -18.88
CA GLY A 316 11.10 45.02 -18.08
C GLY A 316 10.25 43.77 -18.36
N MET A 317 10.71 42.82 -19.17
CA MET A 317 10.06 41.51 -19.29
C MET A 317 10.01 40.81 -17.93
N ARG A 318 8.84 40.30 -17.55
CA ARG A 318 8.56 39.68 -16.25
C ARG A 318 8.59 38.15 -16.36
N LEU A 319 9.38 37.49 -15.53
CA LEU A 319 9.51 36.04 -15.53
C LEU A 319 9.20 35.46 -14.15
N LEU A 320 8.51 34.33 -14.14
CA LEU A 320 8.35 33.47 -12.96
C LEU A 320 9.09 32.16 -13.19
N LEU A 321 9.97 31.81 -12.27
CA LEU A 321 10.55 30.48 -12.16
C LEU A 321 9.93 29.81 -10.93
N THR A 322 9.41 28.60 -11.02
CA THR A 322 8.76 27.93 -9.88
C THR A 322 8.86 26.41 -9.95
N SER A 323 8.81 25.72 -8.81
CA SER A 323 8.69 24.27 -8.73
C SER A 323 7.27 23.79 -9.06
N THR A 324 7.12 22.48 -9.23
CA THR A 324 5.81 21.83 -9.45
C THR A 324 4.93 21.79 -8.19
N THR A 325 5.45 22.18 -7.03
CA THR A 325 4.71 22.34 -5.77
C THR A 325 4.40 23.79 -5.44
N GLY A 326 5.05 24.74 -6.11
CA GLY A 326 4.97 26.17 -5.80
C GLY A 326 5.68 26.55 -4.49
N GLU A 327 6.37 25.61 -3.83
CA GLU A 327 7.13 25.89 -2.60
C GLU A 327 8.37 26.72 -2.91
N ASP A 328 9.01 26.44 -4.03
CA ASP A 328 10.11 27.23 -4.55
C ASP A 328 9.65 28.12 -5.70
N PHE A 329 9.97 29.41 -5.63
CA PHE A 329 9.68 30.34 -6.72
C PHE A 329 10.54 31.61 -6.67
N LEU A 330 10.76 32.21 -7.83
CA LEU A 330 11.54 33.42 -8.04
C LEU A 330 10.86 34.23 -9.13
N TYR A 331 10.57 35.49 -8.81
CA TYR A 331 10.08 36.47 -9.77
C TYR A 331 11.22 37.42 -10.13
N VAL A 332 11.47 37.59 -11.42
CA VAL A 332 12.51 38.48 -11.94
C VAL A 332 11.98 39.37 -13.05
N GLU A 333 12.63 40.52 -13.23
CA GLU A 333 12.43 41.41 -14.38
C GLU A 333 13.76 41.58 -15.13
N LEU A 334 13.71 41.63 -16.46
CA LEU A 334 14.91 41.88 -17.26
C LEU A 334 15.32 43.35 -17.17
N ASP A 335 16.60 43.62 -16.90
CA ASP A 335 17.15 44.98 -16.96
C ASP A 335 17.37 45.48 -18.40
N GLU A 336 17.92 46.68 -18.55
CA GLU A 336 18.28 47.27 -19.86
C GLU A 336 19.28 46.42 -20.67
N ALA A 337 20.08 45.60 -19.99
CA ALA A 337 21.02 44.66 -20.60
C ALA A 337 20.42 43.25 -20.77
N LEU A 338 19.10 43.11 -20.58
CA LEU A 338 18.34 41.86 -20.63
C LEU A 338 18.77 40.82 -19.58
N ARG A 339 19.37 41.24 -18.47
CA ARG A 339 19.75 40.35 -17.38
C ARG A 339 18.57 40.18 -16.43
N PRO A 340 18.24 38.95 -15.99
CA PRO A 340 17.19 38.73 -15.02
C PRO A 340 17.62 39.24 -13.65
N ILE A 341 16.88 40.21 -13.10
CA ILE A 341 17.09 40.78 -11.77
C ILE A 341 15.92 40.39 -10.87
N PRO A 342 16.17 39.78 -9.69
CA PRO A 342 15.14 39.54 -8.69
C PRO A 342 14.34 40.81 -8.37
N ALA A 343 13.02 40.68 -8.41
CA ALA A 343 12.08 41.77 -8.17
C ALA A 343 11.05 41.37 -7.10
N ALA A 344 10.35 42.36 -6.56
CA ALA A 344 9.29 42.12 -5.59
C ALA A 344 8.13 41.36 -6.26
N VAL A 345 7.70 40.26 -5.63
CA VAL A 345 6.67 39.37 -6.18
C VAL A 345 5.31 40.07 -6.16
N PRO A 346 4.65 40.30 -7.31
CA PRO A 346 3.32 40.90 -7.33
C PRO A 346 2.27 40.00 -6.67
N ALA A 347 1.25 40.61 -6.04
CA ALA A 347 0.21 39.86 -5.31
C ALA A 347 -0.51 38.81 -6.17
N ALA A 348 -0.75 39.10 -7.46
CA ALA A 348 -1.36 38.14 -8.39
C ALA A 348 -0.46 36.90 -8.61
N ILE A 349 0.86 37.11 -8.67
CA ILE A 349 1.83 36.02 -8.84
C ILE A 349 1.94 35.19 -7.56
N ALA A 350 2.04 35.84 -6.39
CA ALA A 350 2.02 35.15 -5.11
C ALA A 350 0.75 34.28 -4.95
N LYS A 351 -0.42 34.80 -5.35
CA LYS A 351 -1.68 34.04 -5.36
C LYS A 351 -1.64 32.86 -6.35
N SER A 352 -1.05 33.05 -7.53
CA SER A 352 -0.93 31.96 -8.52
C SER A 352 -0.01 30.85 -8.04
N VAL A 353 1.11 31.17 -7.37
CA VAL A 353 2.03 30.19 -6.80
C VAL A 353 1.37 29.43 -5.65
N ALA A 354 0.68 30.13 -4.75
CA ALA A 354 -0.10 29.48 -3.69
C ALA A 354 -1.16 28.52 -4.26
N ARG A 355 -1.78 28.87 -5.40
CA ARG A 355 -2.74 28.01 -6.11
C ARG A 355 -2.10 26.71 -6.62
N ILE A 356 -0.82 26.70 -6.98
CA ILE A 356 -0.10 25.47 -7.34
C ILE A 356 -0.14 24.51 -6.16
N GLY A 357 0.30 24.97 -4.99
CA GLY A 357 0.29 24.19 -3.75
C GLY A 357 -1.10 23.75 -3.29
N GLU A 358 -2.15 24.56 -3.53
CA GLU A 358 -3.54 24.17 -3.25
C GLU A 358 -4.05 23.00 -4.10
N ASN A 359 -3.43 22.74 -5.26
CA ASN A 359 -3.77 21.63 -6.15
C ASN A 359 -2.81 20.43 -5.99
N CYS A 360 -1.86 20.51 -5.06
CA CYS A 360 -1.02 19.39 -4.69
C CYS A 360 -1.76 18.49 -3.69
N GLU A 361 -1.70 17.18 -3.91
CA GLU A 361 -2.20 16.20 -2.95
C GLU A 361 -1.30 16.16 -1.70
N PRO A 362 -1.85 15.90 -0.50
CA PRO A 362 -1.05 15.69 0.70
C PRO A 362 -0.05 14.55 0.54
N ALA A 363 1.15 14.71 1.12
CA ALA A 363 2.14 13.65 1.18
C ALA A 363 1.65 12.47 2.04
N LEU A 364 1.88 11.26 1.55
CA LEU A 364 1.38 10.01 2.12
C LEU A 364 2.30 8.85 1.75
N THR A 365 2.55 7.96 2.71
CA THR A 365 3.14 6.65 2.48
C THR A 365 2.02 5.62 2.37
N SER A 366 1.80 5.09 1.17
CA SER A 366 0.85 4.00 0.93
C SER A 366 1.57 2.66 0.94
N ILE A 367 1.06 1.67 1.68
CA ILE A 367 1.64 0.32 1.76
C ILE A 367 0.64 -0.70 1.23
N LEU A 368 1.01 -1.38 0.15
CA LEU A 368 0.26 -2.49 -0.41
C LEU A 368 0.97 -3.80 -0.08
N PHE A 369 0.25 -4.75 0.51
CA PHE A 369 0.71 -6.13 0.63
C PHE A 369 0.47 -6.84 -0.69
N MET A 370 1.50 -7.52 -1.22
CA MET A 370 1.44 -8.26 -2.47
C MET A 370 1.94 -9.69 -2.25
N ALA A 371 1.14 -10.68 -2.66
CA ALA A 371 1.48 -12.08 -2.41
C ALA A 371 0.88 -13.05 -3.44
N GLY A 372 1.52 -14.21 -3.59
CA GLY A 372 0.98 -15.34 -4.33
C GLY A 372 0.35 -16.39 -3.41
N ALA A 373 -0.93 -16.69 -3.58
CA ALA A 373 -1.57 -17.85 -2.95
C ALA A 373 -1.17 -19.13 -3.70
N GLY A 374 -0.21 -19.85 -3.10
CA GLY A 374 0.45 -21.04 -3.66
C GLY A 374 -0.48 -22.23 -3.90
N GLY A 375 0.02 -23.26 -4.59
CA GLY A 375 -0.74 -24.49 -4.87
C GLY A 375 -1.16 -25.25 -3.62
N SER A 376 -0.31 -25.22 -2.61
CA SER A 376 -0.54 -25.89 -1.35
C SER A 376 -1.67 -25.20 -0.57
N LEU A 377 -1.61 -23.88 -0.30
CA LEU A 377 -2.70 -23.13 0.34
C LEU A 377 -4.07 -23.40 -0.32
N ARG A 378 -4.11 -23.45 -1.66
CA ARG A 378 -5.34 -23.73 -2.42
C ARG A 378 -5.91 -25.13 -2.18
N ALA A 379 -5.07 -26.11 -1.83
CA ALA A 379 -5.51 -27.47 -1.49
C ALA A 379 -6.33 -27.52 -0.19
N GLY A 380 -6.07 -26.60 0.74
CA GLY A 380 -6.89 -26.43 1.94
C GLY A 380 -8.26 -25.82 1.65
N VAL A 381 -8.44 -25.23 0.46
CA VAL A 381 -9.74 -24.70 0.01
C VAL A 381 -10.53 -25.77 -0.72
N THR A 382 -9.88 -26.50 -1.62
CA THR A 382 -10.52 -27.47 -2.53
C THR A 382 -9.53 -28.57 -2.91
N ASP A 383 -10.00 -29.79 -3.20
CA ASP A 383 -9.12 -30.91 -3.59
C ASP A 383 -8.44 -30.71 -4.97
N ASN A 384 -8.98 -29.82 -5.81
CA ASN A 384 -8.48 -29.49 -7.13
C ASN A 384 -8.08 -27.99 -7.27
N PRO A 385 -6.87 -27.61 -6.83
CA PRO A 385 -6.41 -26.22 -6.78
C PRO A 385 -6.50 -25.42 -8.09
N ILE A 386 -6.41 -26.07 -9.25
CA ILE A 386 -6.46 -25.37 -10.54
C ILE A 386 -7.87 -24.89 -10.88
N LEU A 387 -8.92 -25.59 -10.43
CA LEU A 387 -10.30 -25.16 -10.64
C LEU A 387 -10.58 -23.86 -9.87
N LEU A 388 -10.13 -23.79 -8.61
CA LEU A 388 -10.20 -22.57 -7.81
C LEU A 388 -9.50 -21.39 -8.50
N THR A 389 -8.29 -21.59 -8.99
CA THR A 389 -7.56 -20.53 -9.71
C THR A 389 -8.30 -20.06 -10.96
N ARG A 390 -8.84 -20.98 -11.75
CA ARG A 390 -9.62 -20.61 -12.94
C ARG A 390 -10.89 -19.86 -12.57
N ALA A 391 -11.59 -20.26 -11.50
CA ALA A 391 -12.80 -19.59 -11.02
C ALA A 391 -12.51 -18.18 -10.49
N VAL A 392 -11.41 -18.02 -9.75
CA VAL A 392 -10.90 -16.71 -9.31
C VAL A 392 -10.61 -15.79 -10.50
N GLN A 393 -9.89 -16.29 -11.51
CA GLN A 393 -9.56 -15.51 -12.72
C GLN A 393 -10.79 -15.22 -13.60
N ARG A 394 -11.87 -15.99 -13.49
CA ARG A 394 -13.18 -15.70 -14.12
C ARG A 394 -14.05 -14.74 -13.31
N GLY A 395 -13.62 -14.32 -12.11
CA GLY A 395 -14.40 -13.46 -11.23
C GLY A 395 -15.55 -14.18 -10.49
N GLU A 396 -15.56 -15.51 -10.49
CA GLU A 396 -16.60 -16.31 -9.83
C GLU A 396 -16.35 -16.51 -8.32
N VAL A 397 -15.14 -16.18 -7.87
CA VAL A 397 -14.72 -16.26 -6.47
C VAL A 397 -14.22 -14.89 -6.03
N ARG A 398 -14.87 -14.34 -5.01
CA ARG A 398 -14.42 -13.13 -4.35
C ARG A 398 -13.29 -13.45 -3.40
N ILE A 399 -12.18 -12.73 -3.53
CA ILE A 399 -11.05 -12.79 -2.61
C ILE A 399 -11.02 -11.52 -1.76
N THR A 400 -10.93 -11.70 -0.45
CA THR A 400 -10.65 -10.64 0.52
C THR A 400 -9.50 -11.03 1.44
N MET A 401 -8.93 -10.04 2.13
CA MET A 401 -8.01 -10.25 3.25
C MET A 401 -8.50 -9.48 4.46
N GLY A 402 -8.98 -10.16 5.50
CA GLY A 402 -9.56 -9.49 6.67
C GLY A 402 -10.77 -8.62 6.30
N GLY A 403 -11.50 -9.01 5.25
CA GLY A 403 -12.60 -8.23 4.68
C GLY A 403 -12.18 -7.07 3.74
N ALA A 404 -10.88 -6.78 3.61
CA ALA A 404 -10.40 -5.82 2.62
C ALA A 404 -10.47 -6.42 1.21
N PRO A 405 -10.93 -5.66 0.19
CA PRO A 405 -10.93 -6.15 -1.17
C PRO A 405 -9.51 -6.28 -1.71
N CYS A 406 -9.28 -7.31 -2.50
CA CYS A 406 -8.00 -7.52 -3.18
C CYS A 406 -8.08 -7.16 -4.65
N TYR A 407 -7.02 -6.55 -5.17
CA TYR A 407 -6.76 -6.55 -6.60
C TYR A 407 -6.11 -7.88 -6.99
N LEU A 408 -6.56 -8.47 -8.09
CA LEU A 408 -6.01 -9.72 -8.62
C LEU A 408 -5.13 -9.42 -9.83
N TYR A 409 -3.88 -9.85 -9.77
CA TYR A 409 -2.98 -9.77 -10.91
C TYR A 409 -3.41 -10.81 -11.96
N PRO A 410 -3.58 -10.41 -13.23
CA PRO A 410 -4.01 -11.32 -14.27
C PRO A 410 -2.97 -12.39 -14.57
N GLY A 411 -3.42 -13.58 -14.96
CA GLY A 411 -2.58 -14.65 -15.46
C GLY A 411 -2.58 -15.91 -14.58
N GLY A 412 -1.45 -16.61 -14.55
CA GLY A 412 -1.32 -17.88 -13.84
C GLY A 412 -1.27 -17.71 -12.33
N GLY A 413 -2.01 -18.56 -11.61
CA GLY A 413 -2.05 -18.54 -10.14
C GLY A 413 -3.01 -17.49 -9.57
N ILE A 414 -2.88 -17.24 -8.28
CA ILE A 414 -3.65 -16.24 -7.55
C ILE A 414 -2.63 -15.29 -6.92
N THR A 415 -2.25 -14.26 -7.66
CA THR A 415 -1.42 -13.18 -7.15
C THR A 415 -2.34 -12.03 -6.81
N LEU A 416 -2.28 -11.57 -5.56
CA LEU A 416 -3.18 -10.58 -5.03
C LEU A 416 -2.41 -9.40 -4.44
N MET A 417 -3.10 -8.27 -4.35
CA MET A 417 -2.63 -7.06 -3.70
C MET A 417 -3.74 -6.49 -2.82
N ALA A 418 -3.41 -6.14 -1.58
CA ALA A 418 -4.34 -5.54 -0.62
C ALA A 418 -3.72 -4.29 0.02
N ASP A 419 -4.51 -3.23 0.13
CA ASP A 419 -4.12 -2.02 0.84
C ASP A 419 -4.18 -2.25 2.34
N VAL A 420 -3.03 -2.14 3.02
CA VAL A 420 -2.87 -2.41 4.46
C VAL A 420 -3.80 -1.54 5.32
N LEU A 421 -4.12 -0.32 4.88
CA LEU A 421 -5.02 0.58 5.63
C LEU A 421 -6.47 0.08 5.68
N ARG A 422 -6.85 -0.80 4.75
CA ARG A 422 -8.20 -1.35 4.65
C ARG A 422 -8.40 -2.62 5.47
N LEU A 423 -7.33 -3.21 6.00
CA LEU A 423 -7.40 -4.35 6.90
C LEU A 423 -7.61 -3.88 8.35
N PRO A 424 -8.31 -4.68 9.18
CA PRO A 424 -8.29 -4.52 10.63
C PRO A 424 -6.86 -4.50 11.19
N ASP A 425 -6.68 -3.85 12.33
CA ASP A 425 -5.39 -3.83 13.00
C ASP A 425 -4.97 -5.24 13.43
N LYS A 426 -3.65 -5.48 13.52
CA LYS A 426 -3.07 -6.78 13.89
C LYS A 426 -3.53 -7.95 12.99
N ALA A 427 -3.89 -7.68 11.73
CA ALA A 427 -4.29 -8.72 10.79
C ALA A 427 -3.15 -9.69 10.41
N PHE A 428 -1.89 -9.24 10.48
CA PHE A 428 -0.73 -10.00 10.03
C PHE A 428 0.01 -10.66 11.20
N GLY A 429 0.62 -11.80 10.94
CA GLY A 429 1.56 -12.48 11.82
C GLY A 429 2.82 -12.93 11.08
N TYR A 430 3.60 -13.80 11.70
CA TYR A 430 4.78 -14.38 11.07
C TYR A 430 5.02 -15.83 11.50
N VAL A 431 5.95 -16.50 10.83
CA VAL A 431 6.54 -17.77 11.29
C VAL A 431 8.08 -17.67 11.34
N PRO A 432 8.76 -18.45 12.22
CA PRO A 432 10.20 -18.33 12.42
C PRO A 432 11.07 -18.64 11.20
N THR A 433 10.56 -19.45 10.27
CA THR A 433 11.09 -19.53 8.91
C THR A 433 10.59 -18.28 8.19
N PRO A 434 11.39 -17.22 8.01
CA PRO A 434 10.87 -15.88 7.79
C PRO A 434 9.83 -15.83 6.66
N ALA A 435 8.58 -15.62 7.05
CA ALA A 435 7.43 -15.52 6.16
C ALA A 435 6.31 -14.83 6.91
N LEU A 436 5.56 -13.98 6.21
CA LEU A 436 4.38 -13.34 6.77
C LEU A 436 3.22 -14.32 6.77
N VAL A 437 2.37 -14.16 7.77
CA VAL A 437 1.08 -14.81 7.88
C VAL A 437 0.03 -13.74 7.62
N ALA A 438 -0.90 -13.99 6.71
CA ALA A 438 -1.92 -13.02 6.37
C ALA A 438 -3.29 -13.68 6.15
N PRO A 439 -4.39 -12.99 6.49
CA PRO A 439 -5.74 -13.52 6.34
C PRO A 439 -6.10 -13.65 4.86
N LEU A 440 -6.78 -14.72 4.47
CA LEU A 440 -7.29 -14.90 3.13
C LEU A 440 -8.66 -15.57 3.16
N GLU A 441 -9.64 -14.93 2.54
CA GLU A 441 -10.99 -15.45 2.43
C GLU A 441 -11.40 -15.66 0.96
N PHE A 442 -12.04 -16.79 0.69
CA PHE A 442 -12.63 -17.12 -0.62
C PHE A 442 -14.13 -17.23 -0.48
N THR A 443 -14.88 -16.27 -1.02
CA THR A 443 -16.34 -16.29 -1.01
C THR A 443 -16.89 -16.61 -2.39
N LEU A 444 -17.75 -17.62 -2.48
CA LEU A 444 -18.29 -18.13 -3.75
C LEU A 444 -19.63 -18.83 -3.54
N ARG A 445 -20.31 -19.17 -4.64
CA ARG A 445 -21.56 -19.97 -4.59
C ARG A 445 -21.29 -21.38 -4.08
N ALA A 446 -22.21 -21.92 -3.29
CA ALA A 446 -22.06 -23.25 -2.69
C ALA A 446 -22.00 -24.38 -3.75
N ASP A 447 -22.75 -24.27 -4.84
CA ASP A 447 -22.73 -25.24 -5.94
C ASP A 447 -21.40 -25.23 -6.71
N LEU A 448 -20.84 -24.04 -6.94
CA LEU A 448 -19.50 -23.89 -7.51
C LEU A 448 -18.43 -24.48 -6.58
N TYR A 449 -18.54 -24.23 -5.27
CA TYR A 449 -17.63 -24.81 -4.28
C TYR A 449 -17.66 -26.34 -4.31
N ALA A 450 -18.85 -26.94 -4.35
CA ALA A 450 -19.02 -28.38 -4.48
C ALA A 450 -18.44 -28.91 -5.80
N ALA A 451 -18.72 -28.26 -6.93
CA ALA A 451 -18.25 -28.66 -8.26
C ALA A 451 -16.73 -28.61 -8.42
N MET A 452 -16.03 -27.79 -7.63
CA MET A 452 -14.57 -27.72 -7.63
C MET A 452 -13.89 -28.76 -6.72
N GLY A 453 -14.68 -29.56 -5.98
CA GLY A 453 -14.16 -30.50 -4.99
C GLY A 453 -13.88 -29.84 -3.64
N GLY A 454 -14.73 -28.90 -3.24
CA GLY A 454 -14.67 -28.27 -1.93
C GLY A 454 -14.85 -29.28 -0.79
N HIS A 455 -14.26 -28.97 0.37
CA HIS A 455 -14.28 -29.82 1.57
C HIS A 455 -15.62 -29.75 2.31
N LEU A 456 -16.72 -30.12 1.65
CA LEU A 456 -18.10 -29.96 2.14
C LEU A 456 -18.34 -30.59 3.52
N GLY A 457 -17.68 -31.71 3.82
CA GLY A 457 -17.78 -32.38 5.12
C GLY A 457 -17.21 -31.58 6.30
N GLN A 458 -16.50 -30.48 6.03
CA GLN A 458 -15.96 -29.57 7.03
C GLN A 458 -16.72 -28.23 7.11
N ALA A 459 -17.72 -28.04 6.24
CA ALA A 459 -18.53 -26.83 6.21
C ALA A 459 -19.48 -26.76 7.42
N LEU A 460 -19.58 -25.59 8.01
CA LEU A 460 -20.49 -25.28 9.12
C LEU A 460 -21.44 -24.16 8.68
N SER A 461 -22.67 -24.14 9.21
CA SER A 461 -23.53 -22.97 9.03
C SER A 461 -22.99 -21.79 9.82
N LEU A 462 -23.21 -20.57 9.35
CA LEU A 462 -22.86 -19.36 10.09
C LEU A 462 -23.49 -19.35 11.50
N ALA A 463 -24.74 -19.79 11.63
CA ALA A 463 -25.41 -19.87 12.93
C ALA A 463 -24.69 -20.82 13.90
N SER A 464 -24.32 -22.02 13.42
CA SER A 464 -23.56 -22.99 14.22
C SER A 464 -22.17 -22.48 14.60
N LEU A 465 -21.51 -21.74 13.71
CA LEU A 465 -20.22 -21.10 14.01
C LEU A 465 -20.37 -20.04 15.11
N LEU A 466 -21.38 -19.18 15.03
CA LEU A 466 -21.63 -18.15 16.03
C LEU A 466 -21.97 -18.76 17.40
N GLU A 467 -22.76 -19.83 17.43
CA GLU A 467 -23.06 -20.57 18.66
C GLU A 467 -21.80 -21.17 19.30
N GLN A 468 -20.91 -21.77 18.49
CA GLN A 468 -19.73 -22.48 19.01
C GLN A 468 -18.55 -21.57 19.33
N TYR A 469 -18.36 -20.48 18.56
CA TYR A 469 -17.16 -19.64 18.58
C TYR A 469 -17.45 -18.18 18.91
N GLY A 470 -18.69 -17.71 18.79
CA GLY A 470 -19.02 -16.28 18.86
C GLY A 470 -18.66 -15.62 20.19
N SER A 471 -18.78 -16.34 21.31
CA SER A 471 -18.42 -15.82 22.64
C SER A 471 -16.92 -15.70 22.89
N ALA A 472 -16.10 -16.46 22.15
CA ALA A 472 -14.64 -16.43 22.25
C ALA A 472 -13.99 -15.57 21.15
N ALA A 473 -14.76 -15.22 20.12
CA ALA A 473 -14.31 -14.39 19.01
C ALA A 473 -14.24 -12.91 19.41
N ALA A 474 -13.25 -12.20 18.86
CA ALA A 474 -13.21 -10.76 18.92
C ALA A 474 -14.20 -10.17 17.92
N GLN A 475 -15.00 -9.22 18.37
CA GLN A 475 -15.92 -8.46 17.51
C GLN A 475 -15.21 -7.18 17.05
N ALA A 476 -15.28 -6.89 15.76
CA ALA A 476 -14.85 -5.60 15.22
C ALA A 476 -15.89 -5.05 14.24
N PRO A 477 -15.98 -3.72 14.09
CA PRO A 477 -16.84 -3.14 13.08
C PRO A 477 -16.31 -3.45 11.68
N TRP A 478 -17.21 -3.61 10.72
CA TRP A 478 -16.84 -3.67 9.30
C TRP A 478 -16.06 -2.40 8.91
N PRO A 479 -14.87 -2.50 8.28
CA PRO A 479 -14.08 -1.33 7.93
C PRO A 479 -14.86 -0.39 6.99
N ALA A 480 -14.94 0.88 7.36
CA ALA A 480 -15.64 1.90 6.60
C ALA A 480 -15.07 2.00 5.17
N GLY A 481 -15.94 2.07 4.16
CA GLY A 481 -15.53 2.15 2.75
C GLY A 481 -15.13 0.82 2.12
N ASN A 482 -15.04 -0.29 2.87
CA ASN A 482 -14.93 -1.62 2.27
C ASN A 482 -16.30 -2.08 1.75
N PRO A 483 -16.40 -2.56 0.50
CA PRO A 483 -17.62 -3.20 0.03
C PRO A 483 -17.84 -4.48 0.82
N TRP A 484 -19.08 -4.76 1.19
CA TRP A 484 -19.40 -6.03 1.83
C TRP A 484 -18.96 -7.20 0.92
N PRO A 485 -18.36 -8.29 1.43
CA PRO A 485 -17.67 -9.28 0.59
C PRO A 485 -18.58 -9.96 -0.44
N THR A 486 -19.87 -10.04 -0.15
CA THR A 486 -20.86 -10.66 -1.01
C THR A 486 -21.67 -9.66 -1.84
N ALA A 487 -21.39 -8.35 -1.73
CA ALA A 487 -22.04 -7.34 -2.57
C ALA A 487 -21.57 -7.47 -4.04
N PRO A 488 -22.45 -7.22 -5.02
CA PRO A 488 -22.03 -7.12 -6.42
C PRO A 488 -20.97 -6.02 -6.56
N THR A 489 -19.90 -6.30 -7.31
CA THR A 489 -18.85 -5.32 -7.67
C THR A 489 -19.26 -4.46 -8.84
#